data_AF-A0A8T3YHN1-F1
#
_entry.id   AF-A0A8T3YHN1-F1
#
_cell.length_a   1.000
_cell.length_b   1.000
_cell.length_c   1.000
_cell.angle_alpha   90.00
_cell.angle_beta   90.00
_cell.angle_gamma   90.00
#
_symmetry.space_group_name_H-M   'P 1'
#
loop_
_entity.id
_entity.type
_entity.pdbx_description
1 polymer ?
#
loop_
_entity_poly.entity_id
_entity_poly.type
_entity_poly.pdbx_seq_one_letter_code
_entity_poly.pdbx_strand_id
1 'polypeptide(L)' 'MFDDPQADEAAELARSFLDSRHGNAEMLGLQITEVIAGKEPHTWIVKANLHPKIGWPERIYYHVNVNLMTGQVDLQQVQ' A
#
# COMPACT_ATOMS: atom_id res chain seq x y z
N MET A 1 -7.19 -2.76 -20.59
CA MET A 1 -6.52 -3.06 -19.31
C MET A 1 -5.09 -2.61 -19.50
N PHE A 2 -4.56 -1.75 -18.62
CA PHE A 2 -3.13 -1.48 -18.58
C PHE A 2 -2.55 -2.52 -17.62
N ASP A 3 -2.17 -3.67 -18.17
CA ASP A 3 -1.31 -4.65 -17.52
C ASP A 3 0.10 -4.05 -17.48
N ASP A 4 0.36 -3.18 -16.51
CA ASP A 4 1.73 -2.76 -16.22
C ASP A 4 2.29 -3.77 -15.21
N PRO A 5 3.19 -4.69 -15.63
CA PRO A 5 3.70 -5.73 -14.75
C PRO A 5 4.43 -5.17 -13.52
N GLN A 6 4.92 -3.93 -13.60
CA GLN A 6 5.53 -3.24 -12.46
C GLN A 6 4.47 -2.77 -11.45
N ALA A 7 3.25 -2.45 -11.88
CA ALA A 7 2.15 -2.12 -10.98
C ALA A 7 1.74 -3.34 -10.15
N ASP A 8 1.67 -4.51 -10.78
CA ASP A 8 1.35 -5.78 -10.10
C ASP A 8 2.44 -6.16 -9.10
N GLU A 9 3.72 -6.05 -9.49
CA GLU A 9 4.85 -6.29 -8.59
C GLU A 9 4.85 -5.32 -7.40
N ALA A 10 4.60 -4.03 -7.65
CA ALA A 10 4.48 -3.03 -6.57
C ALA A 10 3.32 -3.33 -5.63
N ALA A 11 2.17 -3.77 -6.17
CA ALA A 11 1.02 -4.16 -5.37
C ALA A 11 1.33 -5.39 -4.51
N GLU A 12 2.02 -6.39 -5.05
CA GLU A 12 2.41 -7.60 -4.33
C GLU A 12 3.40 -7.28 -3.20
N LEU A 13 4.43 -6.48 -3.47
CA LEU A 13 5.38 -6.04 -2.45
C LEU A 13 4.70 -5.22 -1.35
N ALA A 14 3.78 -4.31 -1.71
CA ALA A 14 3.00 -3.56 -0.74
C ALA A 14 2.11 -4.48 0.11
N ARG A 15 1.44 -5.48 -0.49
CA ARG A 15 0.66 -6.49 0.26
C ARG A 15 1.54 -7.27 1.23
N SER A 16 2.65 -7.83 0.74
CA SER A 16 3.58 -8.59 1.57
C SER A 16 4.17 -7.73 2.69
N PHE A 17 4.40 -6.44 2.47
CA PHE A 17 4.85 -5.52 3.51
C PHE A 17 3.77 -5.30 4.57
N LEU A 18 2.53 -5.02 4.16
CA LEU A 18 1.39 -4.84 5.07
C LEU A 18 1.12 -6.12 5.88
N ASP A 19 1.34 -7.30 5.29
CA ASP A 19 1.20 -8.59 5.97
C ASP A 19 2.39 -8.92 6.90
N SER A 20 3.61 -8.47 6.58
CA SER A 20 4.84 -8.86 7.30
C SER A 20 5.24 -7.93 8.45
N ARG A 21 4.99 -6.61 8.35
CA ARG A 21 5.26 -5.67 9.47
C ARG A 21 4.05 -5.57 10.37
N HIS A 22 4.10 -6.32 11.47
CA HIS A 22 3.04 -6.52 12.47
C HIS A 22 1.86 -7.32 11.91
N GLY A 23 1.55 -8.48 12.49
CA GLY A 23 0.44 -9.37 12.09
C GLY A 23 -0.95 -8.76 12.29
N ASN A 24 -1.21 -7.63 11.64
CA ASN A 24 -2.30 -6.73 11.94
C ASN A 24 -2.90 -6.06 10.69
N ALA A 25 -2.47 -6.27 9.44
CA ALA A 25 -3.23 -5.74 8.29
C ALA A 25 -4.66 -6.32 8.23
N GLU A 26 -4.83 -7.62 8.50
CA GLU A 26 -6.15 -8.25 8.73
C GLU A 26 -6.82 -7.77 10.04
N MET A 27 -6.05 -7.49 11.09
CA MET A 27 -6.60 -7.04 12.37
C MET A 27 -7.04 -5.57 12.36
N LEU A 28 -6.38 -4.75 11.53
CA LEU A 28 -6.59 -3.33 11.26
C LEU A 28 -7.59 -3.12 10.10
N GLY A 29 -7.73 -4.07 9.17
CA GLY A 29 -8.65 -3.98 8.04
C GLY A 29 -8.12 -3.13 6.89
N LEU A 30 -6.81 -3.15 6.61
CA LEU A 30 -6.23 -2.37 5.50
C LEU A 30 -6.58 -3.00 4.15
N GLN A 31 -7.20 -2.23 3.26
CA GLN A 31 -7.53 -2.64 1.89
C GLN A 31 -6.82 -1.74 0.89
N ILE A 32 -6.05 -2.34 -0.03
CA ILE A 32 -5.47 -1.60 -1.16
C ILE A 32 -6.59 -1.15 -2.09
N THR A 33 -6.65 0.16 -2.35
CA THR A 33 -7.67 0.75 -3.21
C THR A 33 -7.12 1.26 -4.53
N GLU A 34 -5.85 1.63 -4.57
CA GLU A 34 -5.24 2.18 -5.78
C GLU A 34 -3.75 1.89 -5.82
N VAL A 35 -3.23 1.67 -7.03
CA VAL A 35 -1.80 1.55 -7.30
C VAL A 35 -1.50 2.52 -8.43
N ILE A 36 -0.60 3.47 -8.20
CA ILE A 36 -0.23 4.49 -9.18
C ILE A 36 1.30 4.56 -9.30
N ALA A 37 1.78 4.90 -10.49
CA ALA A 37 3.19 5.18 -10.70
C ALA A 37 3.60 6.41 -9.85
N GLY A 38 4.76 6.31 -9.19
CA GLY A 38 5.38 7.38 -8.44
C GLY A 38 6.04 8.42 -9.35
N LYS A 39 6.65 9.44 -8.74
CA LYS A 39 7.35 10.50 -9.48
C LYS A 39 8.67 10.05 -10.10
N GLU A 40 9.30 9.04 -9.51
CA GLU A 40 10.58 8.50 -9.97
C GLU A 40 10.36 7.24 -10.81
N PRO A 41 11.22 6.99 -11.81
CA PRO A 41 11.21 5.72 -12.53
C PRO A 41 11.39 4.58 -11.52
N HIS A 42 10.52 3.59 -11.58
CA HIS A 42 10.48 2.41 -10.69
C HIS A 42 9.97 2.64 -9.26
N THR A 43 9.55 3.86 -8.92
CA THR A 43 8.82 4.11 -7.67
C THR A 43 7.32 4.02 -7.94
N TRP A 44 6.59 3.39 -7.03
CA TRP A 44 5.15 3.20 -7.07
C TRP A 44 4.54 3.64 -5.75
N ILE A 45 3.36 4.25 -5.83
CA ILE A 45 2.58 4.65 -4.66
C ILE A 45 1.35 3.76 -4.64
N VAL A 46 1.26 2.91 -3.61
CA VAL A 46 0.10 2.06 -3.37
C VAL A 46 -0.73 2.70 -2.26
N LYS A 47 -1.96 3.10 -2.58
CA LYS A 47 -2.89 3.65 -1.60
C LYS A 47 -3.63 2.50 -0.91
N ALA A 48 -3.51 2.47 0.40
CA ALA A 48 -4.23 1.55 1.26
C ALA A 48 -5.13 2.33 2.22
N ASN A 49 -6.39 1.91 2.32
CA ASN A 49 -7.35 2.48 3.24
C ASN A 49 -7.54 1.55 4.42
N LEU A 50 -7.48 2.11 5.61
CA LEU A 50 -7.91 1.40 6.80
C LEU A 50 -9.43 1.35 6.81
N HIS A 51 -10.03 0.16 6.67
CA HIS A 51 -11.44 -0.02 6.94
C HIS A 51 -11.62 -0.15 8.45
N PRO A 52 -12.21 0.86 9.12
CA PRO A 52 -12.52 0.76 10.53
C PRO A 52 -13.46 -0.43 10.80
N LYS A 53 -13.12 -1.30 11.75
CA LYS A 53 -14.13 -2.17 12.38
C LYS A 53 -15.24 -1.28 12.97
N ILE A 54 -16.48 -1.77 12.94
CA ILE A 54 -17.68 -1.05 13.40
C ILE A 54 -17.38 -0.30 14.72
N GLY A 55 -17.44 1.04 14.68
CA GLY A 55 -17.21 1.91 15.85
C GLY A 55 -15.98 2.84 15.79
N TRP A 56 -15.16 2.79 14.74
CA TRP A 56 -14.04 3.75 14.57
C TRP A 56 -14.44 4.93 13.67
N PRO A 57 -14.30 6.19 14.12
CA PRO A 57 -14.91 7.36 13.49
C PRO A 57 -14.15 7.93 12.27
N GLU A 58 -12.91 7.52 11.99
CA GLU A 58 -12.07 8.16 10.96
C GLU A 58 -11.47 7.16 9.96
N ARG A 59 -11.52 7.54 8.67
CA ARG A 59 -10.85 6.81 7.58
C ARG A 59 -9.39 7.26 7.56
N ILE A 60 -8.48 6.36 7.89
CA ILE A 60 -7.04 6.63 7.83
C ILE A 60 -6.50 6.14 6.49
N TYR A 61 -5.83 7.03 5.77
CA TYR A 61 -5.22 6.75 4.48
C TYR A 61 -3.73 6.52 4.64
N TYR A 62 -3.20 5.55 3.92
CA TYR A 62 -1.78 5.26 3.88
C TYR A 62 -1.29 5.24 2.43
N HIS A 63 -0.15 5.88 2.20
CA HIS A 63 0.66 5.64 1.02
C HIS A 63 1.73 4.63 1.37
N VAL A 64 1.74 3.51 0.67
CA VAL A 64 2.84 2.56 0.67
C VAL A 64 3.72 2.92 -0.52
N ASN A 65 4.89 3.50 -0.25
CA ASN A 65 5.86 3.83 -1.28
C ASN A 65 6.73 2.60 -1.55
N VAL A 66 6.74 2.12 -2.78
CA VAL A 66 7.48 0.94 -3.21
C VAL A 66 8.51 1.36 -4.24
N ASN A 67 9.78 1.05 -4.01
CA ASN A 67 10.84 1.20 -4.99
C ASN A 67 11.24 -0.19 -5.50
N LEU A 68 10.91 -0.48 -6.76
CA LEU A 68 11.15 -1.80 -7.37
C LEU A 68 12.64 -2.07 -7.61
N MET A 69 13.47 -1.05 -7.79
CA MET A 69 14.91 -1.22 -8.01
C MET A 69 15.64 -1.64 -6.73
N THR A 70 15.20 -1.14 -5.58
CA THR A 70 15.83 -1.42 -4.29
C THR A 70 15.06 -2.44 -3.45
N GLY A 71 13.84 -2.79 -3.86
CA GLY A 71 12.90 -3.59 -3.07
C GLY A 71 12.46 -2.89 -1.78
N GLN A 72 12.74 -1.59 -1.64
CA GLN A 72 12.41 -0.84 -0.44
C GLN A 72 10.91 -0.54 -0.42
N VAL A 73 10.30 -0.77 0.75
CA VAL A 73 8.90 -0.44 1.01
C VAL A 73 8.82 0.43 2.26
N ASP A 74 8.16 1.58 2.13
CA ASP A 74 7.91 2.53 3.19
C ASP A 74 6.41 2.81 3.36
N LEU A 75 5.99 3.11 4.59
CA LEU A 75 4.60 3.42 4.91
C LEU A 75 4.48 4.84 5.43
N GLN A 76 3.71 5.65 4.72
CA GLN A 76 3.43 7.03 5.07
C GLN A 76 1.93 7.19 5.33
N GLN A 77 1.56 7.55 6.57
CA GLN A 77 0.19 7.95 6.89
C GLN A 77 -0.08 9.34 6.29
N VAL A 78 -1.24 9.48 5.65
CA VAL A 78 -1.69 10.73 5.03
C VAL A 78 -2.91 11.24 5.80
N GLN A 79 -2.91 12.53 6.15
CA GLN A 79 -4.05 13.24 6.75
C GLN A 79 -4.91 13.89 5.67
#